data_AF-A0A2K0U5R7-F1
#
_entry.id   AF-A0A2K0U5R7-F1
#
_cell.length_a   1.000
_cell.length_b   1.000
_cell.length_c   1.000
_cell.angle_alpha   90.00
_cell.angle_beta   90.00
_cell.angle_gamma   90.00
#
_symmetry.space_group_name_H-M   'P 1'
#
loop_
_entity.id
_entity.type
_entity.pdbx_description
1 polymer ?
#
loop_
_entity_poly.entity_id
_entity_poly.type
_entity_poly.pdbx_seq_one_letter_code
_entity_poly.pdbx_strand_id
1 'polypeptide(L)'
;MEQLHAIKQAAEARRGQRVINERAEAEELREILAQIEEFERQEAWRLEIERLELERLELERWQAEVEERLKMEEMRRREVEIKYQQLREMLDELHELQQVMAESKQDENARDLAAEAESAKKQLEERQQAERDNLDSLMQTKLRAREDKYAKEYAARADLEHQLEEDYLAQLRDFWADKVDGEEQVEASMLPLRQRMDLAYRMWQRWRDDQLHHYRTKLEDERAVKEELMYSARKRNDAAYVDKETDLTRRMVAEKKWIQEVILERERLLVGMELRETEDDTDSLFAAETNEIRE
;
A
#
# COMPACT_ATOMS: atom_id res chain seq x y z
N MET A 1 93.83 103.01 53.27
CA MET A 1 93.44 102.71 51.87
C MET A 1 93.63 101.24 51.48
N GLU A 2 94.35 100.41 52.25
CA GLU A 2 94.59 98.99 51.91
C GLU A 2 93.49 98.01 52.38
N GLN A 3 92.72 98.34 53.43
CA GLN A 3 91.66 97.47 53.95
C GLN A 3 90.40 97.41 53.05
N LEU A 4 90.11 98.45 52.26
CA LEU A 4 88.99 98.46 51.31
C LEU A 4 89.29 97.67 50.02
N HIS A 5 90.57 97.57 49.64
CA HIS A 5 90.99 96.82 48.45
C HIS A 5 90.96 95.30 48.68
N ALA A 6 91.33 94.86 49.89
CA ALA A 6 91.24 93.46 50.30
C ALA A 6 89.79 92.95 50.39
N ILE A 7 88.84 93.80 50.83
CA ILE A 7 87.41 93.43 50.90
C ILE A 7 86.78 93.38 49.50
N LYS A 8 87.16 94.27 48.57
CA LYS A 8 86.71 94.21 47.16
C LYS A 8 87.24 92.97 46.43
N GLN A 9 88.52 92.63 46.60
CA GLN A 9 89.10 91.41 46.02
C GLN A 9 88.49 90.15 46.63
N ALA A 10 88.20 90.12 47.94
CA ALA A 10 87.51 89.00 48.58
C ALA A 10 86.03 88.88 48.15
N ALA A 11 85.36 89.98 47.79
CA ALA A 11 83.99 89.97 47.26
C ALA A 11 83.93 89.56 45.78
N GLU A 12 84.91 89.98 44.97
CA GLU A 12 85.08 89.54 43.58
C GLU A 12 85.48 88.07 43.48
N ALA A 13 86.37 87.58 44.36
CA ALA A 13 86.69 86.15 44.48
C ALA A 13 85.45 85.33 44.88
N ARG A 14 84.61 85.82 45.79
CA ARG A 14 83.33 85.16 46.16
C ARG A 14 82.26 85.22 45.07
N ARG A 15 82.31 86.22 44.17
CA ARG A 15 81.42 86.28 42.99
C ARG A 15 81.92 85.37 41.87
N GLY A 16 83.23 85.33 41.63
CA GLY A 16 83.86 84.38 40.70
C GLY A 16 83.62 82.93 41.14
N GLN A 17 83.78 82.63 42.43
CA GLN A 17 83.49 81.30 42.98
C GLN A 17 82.01 80.96 42.90
N ARG A 18 81.09 81.92 43.10
CA ARG A 18 79.65 81.68 42.90
C ARG A 18 79.29 81.39 41.46
N VAL A 19 79.83 82.14 40.49
CA VAL A 19 79.57 81.89 39.06
C VAL A 19 80.18 80.56 38.60
N ILE A 20 81.32 80.15 39.16
CA ILE A 20 81.92 78.84 38.89
C ILE A 20 81.08 77.73 39.51
N ASN A 21 80.62 77.88 40.76
CA ASN A 21 79.74 76.92 41.40
C ASN A 21 78.37 76.84 40.72
N GLU A 22 77.76 77.97 40.33
CA GLU A 22 76.49 78.01 39.58
C GLU A 22 76.63 77.38 38.19
N ARG A 23 77.79 77.49 37.54
CA ARG A 23 78.07 76.80 36.27
C ARG A 23 78.30 75.31 36.47
N ALA A 24 79.04 74.91 37.51
CA ALA A 24 79.25 73.52 37.86
C ALA A 24 77.92 72.86 38.27
N GLU A 25 77.11 73.51 39.10
CA GLU A 25 75.76 73.06 39.48
C GLU A 25 74.82 73.04 38.25
N ALA A 26 74.92 73.98 37.32
CA ALA A 26 74.13 73.95 36.08
C ALA A 26 74.59 72.85 35.09
N GLU A 27 75.87 72.50 35.08
CA GLU A 27 76.42 71.38 34.31
C GLU A 27 76.02 70.05 34.95
N GLU A 28 76.12 69.90 36.27
CA GLU A 28 75.63 68.75 37.04
C GLU A 28 74.12 68.56 36.85
N LEU A 29 73.33 69.64 36.89
CA LEU A 29 71.89 69.58 36.61
C LEU A 29 71.58 69.18 35.17
N ARG A 30 72.41 69.58 34.19
CA ARG A 30 72.25 69.13 32.79
C ARG A 30 72.61 67.66 32.62
N GLU A 31 73.65 67.19 33.29
CA GLU A 31 74.03 65.78 33.31
C GLU A 31 72.96 64.92 33.96
N ILE A 32 72.40 65.37 35.10
CA ILE A 32 71.28 64.69 35.76
C ILE A 32 70.03 64.68 34.87
N LEU A 33 69.68 65.79 34.21
CA LEU A 33 68.54 65.85 33.29
C LEU A 33 68.75 64.95 32.05
N ALA A 34 69.98 64.87 31.52
CA ALA A 34 70.29 63.96 30.41
C ALA A 34 70.20 62.49 30.85
N GLN A 35 70.65 62.16 32.06
CA GLN A 35 70.50 60.83 32.64
C GLN A 35 69.02 60.47 32.89
N ILE A 36 68.20 61.42 33.33
CA ILE A 36 66.75 61.23 33.49
C ILE A 36 66.09 61.00 32.12
N GLU A 37 66.43 61.78 31.10
CA GLU A 37 65.87 61.60 29.75
C GLU A 37 66.27 60.25 29.13
N GLU A 38 67.52 59.81 29.31
CA GLU A 38 67.97 58.48 28.89
C GLU A 38 67.24 57.35 29.65
N PHE A 39 66.99 57.54 30.95
CA PHE A 39 66.23 56.60 31.77
C PHE A 39 64.76 56.55 31.34
N GLU A 40 64.11 57.68 31.07
CA GLU A 40 62.73 57.77 30.56
C GLU A 40 62.59 57.10 29.19
N ARG A 41 63.58 57.24 28.29
CA ARG A 41 63.59 56.51 27.01
C ARG A 41 63.73 55.00 27.20
N GLN A 42 64.56 54.56 28.15
CA GLN A 42 64.73 53.14 28.46
C GLN A 42 63.50 52.55 29.17
N GLU A 43 62.80 53.33 30.00
CA GLU A 43 61.52 52.94 30.59
C GLU A 43 60.41 52.87 29.54
N ALA A 44 60.30 53.86 28.65
CA ALA A 44 59.34 53.84 27.55
C ALA A 44 59.56 52.63 26.62
N TRP A 45 60.82 52.29 26.31
CA TRP A 45 61.14 51.12 25.51
C TRP A 45 60.81 49.79 26.23
N ARG A 46 61.06 49.71 27.54
CA ARG A 46 60.66 48.54 28.35
C ARG A 46 59.14 48.37 28.41
N LEU A 47 58.39 49.45 28.62
CA LEU A 47 56.92 49.42 28.63
C LEU A 47 56.36 49.00 27.26
N GLU A 48 56.96 49.45 26.17
CA GLU A 48 56.55 49.04 24.82
C GLU A 48 56.84 47.57 24.54
N ILE A 49 57.97 47.05 25.04
CA ILE A 49 58.27 45.60 24.97
C ILE A 49 57.27 44.80 25.80
N GLU A 50 57.01 45.21 27.04
CA GLU A 50 56.04 44.54 27.92
C GLU A 50 54.64 44.55 27.30
N ARG A 51 54.25 45.64 26.66
CA ARG A 51 52.98 45.72 25.93
C ARG A 51 52.93 44.73 24.76
N LEU A 52 53.97 44.68 23.93
CA LEU A 52 54.03 43.74 22.79
C LEU A 52 54.08 42.28 23.26
N GLU A 53 54.73 42.00 24.39
CA GLU A 53 54.74 40.67 25.01
C GLU A 53 53.35 40.28 25.54
N LEU A 54 52.63 41.22 26.17
CA LEU A 54 51.25 41.01 26.60
C LEU A 54 50.32 40.76 25.41
N GLU A 55 50.40 41.57 24.36
CA GLU A 55 49.60 41.40 23.13
C GLU A 55 49.88 40.03 22.47
N ARG A 56 51.13 39.55 22.49
CA ARG A 56 51.47 38.19 22.01
C ARG A 56 50.86 37.10 22.88
N LEU A 57 50.98 37.20 24.19
CA LEU A 57 50.44 36.21 25.13
C LEU A 57 48.91 36.16 25.08
N GLU A 58 48.24 37.29 24.90
CA GLU A 58 46.80 37.37 24.68
C GLU A 58 46.40 36.69 23.38
N LEU A 59 47.15 36.91 22.30
CA LEU A 59 46.91 36.29 21.01
C LEU A 59 47.16 34.76 21.05
N GLU A 60 48.19 34.30 21.74
CA GLU A 60 48.45 32.86 21.96
C GLU A 60 47.35 32.20 22.79
N ARG A 61 46.86 32.88 23.84
CA ARG A 61 45.71 32.40 24.64
C ARG A 61 44.45 32.30 23.79
N TRP A 62 44.16 33.33 23.01
CA TRP A 62 43.04 33.34 22.09
C TRP A 62 43.15 32.22 21.05
N GLN A 63 44.33 32.00 20.47
CA GLN A 63 44.57 30.90 19.54
C GLN A 63 44.33 29.53 20.20
N ALA A 64 44.88 29.31 21.39
CA ALA A 64 44.69 28.06 22.12
C ALA A 64 43.21 27.81 22.46
N GLU A 65 42.48 28.87 22.83
CA GLU A 65 41.06 28.77 23.12
C GLU A 65 40.24 28.45 21.87
N VAL A 66 40.53 29.09 20.73
CA VAL A 66 39.89 28.80 19.44
C VAL A 66 40.20 27.36 19.00
N GLU A 67 41.43 26.89 19.14
CA GLU A 67 41.82 25.52 18.80
C GLU A 67 41.10 24.47 19.66
N GLU A 68 41.00 24.70 20.97
CA GLU A 68 40.25 23.79 21.86
C GLU A 68 38.75 23.79 21.55
N ARG A 69 38.15 24.96 21.29
CA ARG A 69 36.75 25.07 20.85
C ARG A 69 36.52 24.33 19.53
N LEU A 70 37.45 24.43 18.58
CA LEU A 70 37.38 23.73 17.30
C LEU A 70 37.47 22.21 17.47
N LYS A 71 38.37 21.70 18.32
CA LYS A 71 38.45 20.25 18.63
C LYS A 71 37.17 19.74 19.26
N MET A 72 36.59 20.48 20.20
CA MET A 72 35.33 20.10 20.85
C MET A 72 34.18 20.04 19.84
N GLU A 73 34.09 21.02 18.94
CA GLU A 73 33.08 21.04 17.87
C GLU A 73 33.27 19.91 16.86
N GLU A 74 34.52 19.58 16.50
CA GLU A 74 34.81 18.42 15.65
C GLU A 74 34.36 17.11 16.30
N MET A 75 34.63 16.93 17.59
CA MET A 75 34.20 15.73 18.33
C MET A 75 32.67 15.65 18.38
N ARG A 76 32.00 16.76 18.67
CA ARG A 76 30.53 16.84 18.67
C ARG A 76 29.96 16.46 17.30
N ARG A 77 30.49 17.01 16.21
CA ARG A 77 30.03 16.69 14.83
C ARG A 77 30.19 15.21 14.51
N ARG A 78 31.30 14.59 14.91
CA ARG A 78 31.51 13.14 14.73
C ARG A 78 30.52 12.32 15.55
N GLU A 79 30.21 12.71 16.79
CA GLU A 79 29.22 12.03 17.61
C GLU A 79 27.82 12.11 17.00
N VAL A 80 27.42 13.29 16.51
CA VAL A 80 26.16 13.50 15.78
C VAL A 80 26.13 12.64 14.52
N GLU A 81 27.19 12.65 13.70
CA GLU A 81 27.28 11.84 12.49
C GLU A 81 27.12 10.34 12.78
N ILE A 82 27.82 9.81 13.78
CA ILE A 82 27.70 8.40 14.20
C ILE A 82 26.27 8.08 14.64
N LYS A 83 25.66 8.95 15.46
CA LYS A 83 24.28 8.79 15.93
C LYS A 83 23.29 8.70 14.77
N TYR A 84 23.36 9.63 13.81
CA TYR A 84 22.45 9.64 12.66
C TYR A 84 22.73 8.51 11.67
N GLN A 85 23.98 8.07 11.55
CA GLN A 85 24.33 6.88 10.79
C GLN A 85 23.68 5.61 11.36
N GLN A 86 23.74 5.42 12.69
CA GLN A 86 23.05 4.31 13.36
C GLN A 86 21.53 4.37 13.17
N LEU A 87 20.94 5.56 13.22
CA LEU A 87 19.51 5.73 12.98
C LEU A 87 19.11 5.41 11.52
N ARG A 88 19.96 5.75 10.54
CA ARG A 88 19.76 5.34 9.13
C ARG A 88 19.74 3.82 9.01
N GLU A 89 20.72 3.13 9.58
CA GLU A 89 20.81 1.66 9.56
C GLU A 89 19.57 1.01 10.19
N MET A 90 19.13 1.50 11.36
CA MET A 90 17.92 1.00 12.00
C MET A 90 16.64 1.24 11.17
N LEU A 91 16.56 2.38 10.47
CA LEU A 91 15.43 2.66 9.58
C LEU A 91 15.45 1.74 8.36
N ASP A 92 16.61 1.48 7.77
CA ASP A 92 16.77 0.58 6.62
C ASP A 92 16.29 -0.83 6.98
N GLU A 93 16.73 -1.39 8.11
CA GLU A 93 16.26 -2.68 8.62
C GLU A 93 14.73 -2.71 8.82
N LEU A 94 14.17 -1.63 9.38
CA LEU A 94 12.72 -1.49 9.57
C LEU A 94 11.97 -1.45 8.23
N HIS A 95 12.53 -0.75 7.24
CA HIS A 95 11.95 -0.61 5.91
C HIS A 95 11.95 -1.95 5.16
N GLU A 96 13.05 -2.69 5.22
CA GLU A 96 13.14 -4.04 4.65
C GLU A 96 12.11 -4.97 5.31
N LEU A 97 12.02 -4.96 6.64
CA LEU A 97 11.04 -5.78 7.36
C LEU A 97 9.60 -5.42 6.96
N GLN A 98 9.28 -4.13 6.86
CA GLN A 98 7.94 -3.67 6.44
C GLN A 98 7.60 -4.11 5.01
N GLN A 99 8.57 -4.09 4.10
CA GLN A 99 8.38 -4.59 2.74
C GLN A 99 8.11 -6.10 2.73
N VAL A 100 8.92 -6.89 3.43
CA VAL A 100 8.74 -8.35 3.51
C VAL A 100 7.40 -8.72 4.15
N MET A 101 7.00 -8.03 5.22
CA MET A 101 5.71 -8.26 5.86
C MET A 101 4.54 -7.93 4.93
N ALA A 102 4.63 -6.81 4.19
CA ALA A 102 3.62 -6.43 3.22
C ALA A 102 3.51 -7.48 2.10
N GLU A 103 4.62 -7.95 1.54
CA GLU A 103 4.62 -8.98 0.50
C GLU A 103 4.05 -10.31 1.00
N SER A 104 4.44 -10.77 2.19
CA SER A 104 3.87 -11.98 2.80
C SER A 104 2.36 -11.87 2.96
N LYS A 105 1.87 -10.73 3.44
CA LYS A 105 0.43 -10.49 3.60
C LYS A 105 -0.31 -10.42 2.26
N GLN A 106 0.31 -9.82 1.24
CA GLN A 106 -0.26 -9.77 -0.11
C GLN A 106 -0.39 -11.18 -0.71
N ASP A 107 0.62 -12.03 -0.53
CA ASP A 107 0.59 -13.43 -0.95
C ASP A 107 -0.48 -14.24 -0.22
N GLU A 108 -0.63 -14.05 1.10
CA GLU A 108 -1.69 -14.67 1.88
C GLU A 108 -3.08 -14.27 1.39
N ASN A 109 -3.33 -12.97 1.21
CA ASN A 109 -4.60 -12.48 0.67
C ASN A 109 -4.92 -13.05 -0.72
N ALA A 110 -3.89 -13.22 -1.58
CA ALA A 110 -4.05 -13.82 -2.90
C ALA A 110 -4.42 -15.31 -2.81
N ARG A 111 -3.77 -16.06 -1.91
CA ARG A 111 -4.09 -17.48 -1.65
C ARG A 111 -5.49 -17.64 -1.09
N ASP A 112 -5.88 -16.81 -0.12
CA ASP A 112 -7.22 -16.83 0.48
C ASP A 112 -8.29 -16.55 -0.57
N LEU A 113 -8.09 -15.53 -1.42
CA LEU A 113 -9.01 -15.22 -2.51
C LEU A 113 -9.15 -16.38 -3.51
N ALA A 114 -8.05 -17.03 -3.86
CA ALA A 114 -8.06 -18.20 -4.74
C ALA A 114 -8.82 -19.38 -4.10
N ALA A 115 -8.58 -19.66 -2.82
CA ALA A 115 -9.26 -20.71 -2.08
C ALA A 115 -10.77 -20.44 -1.95
N GLU A 116 -11.15 -19.20 -1.65
CA GLU A 116 -12.56 -18.76 -1.66
C GLU A 116 -13.20 -19.02 -3.02
N ALA A 117 -12.53 -18.66 -4.11
CA ALA A 117 -13.04 -18.83 -5.46
C ALA A 117 -13.24 -20.29 -5.84
N GLU A 118 -12.27 -21.15 -5.52
CA GLU A 118 -12.39 -22.59 -5.72
C GLU A 118 -13.55 -23.18 -4.91
N SER A 119 -13.69 -22.78 -3.65
CA SER A 119 -14.78 -23.25 -2.80
C SER A 119 -16.15 -22.83 -3.35
N ALA A 120 -16.28 -21.58 -3.81
CA ALA A 120 -17.50 -21.05 -4.39
C ALA A 120 -17.84 -21.75 -5.72
N LYS A 121 -16.83 -22.04 -6.55
CA LYS A 121 -17.00 -22.81 -7.79
C LYS A 121 -17.50 -24.23 -7.50
N LYS A 122 -16.86 -24.95 -6.57
CA LYS A 122 -17.29 -26.30 -6.17
C LYS A 122 -18.72 -26.31 -5.64
N GLN A 123 -19.07 -25.39 -4.75
CA GLN A 123 -20.44 -25.28 -4.22
C GLN A 123 -21.47 -24.98 -5.33
N LEU A 124 -21.11 -24.13 -6.30
CA LEU A 124 -21.99 -23.83 -7.43
C LEU A 124 -22.16 -25.07 -8.33
N GLU A 125 -21.09 -25.81 -8.60
CA GLU A 125 -21.13 -27.04 -9.39
C GLU A 125 -21.98 -28.12 -8.72
N GLU A 126 -21.83 -28.34 -7.42
CA GLU A 126 -22.63 -29.28 -6.64
C GLU A 126 -24.12 -28.92 -6.68
N ARG A 127 -24.47 -27.64 -6.49
CA ARG A 127 -25.85 -27.17 -6.59
C ARG A 127 -26.43 -27.40 -7.97
N GLN A 128 -25.66 -27.09 -9.01
CA GLN A 128 -26.10 -27.26 -10.40
C GLN A 128 -26.26 -28.74 -10.77
N GLN A 129 -25.39 -29.62 -10.25
CA GLN A 129 -25.55 -31.05 -10.45
C GLN A 129 -26.83 -31.56 -9.80
N ALA A 130 -27.09 -31.17 -8.55
CA ALA A 130 -28.34 -31.52 -7.88
C ALA A 130 -29.58 -30.96 -8.62
N GLU A 131 -29.49 -29.74 -9.17
CA GLU A 131 -30.55 -29.17 -10.01
C GLU A 131 -30.78 -29.99 -11.29
N ARG A 132 -29.72 -30.48 -11.95
CA ARG A 132 -29.84 -31.37 -13.13
C ARG A 132 -30.52 -32.69 -12.80
N ASP A 133 -30.09 -33.34 -11.73
CA ASP A 133 -30.67 -34.62 -11.30
C ASP A 133 -32.17 -34.47 -10.95
N ASN A 134 -32.53 -33.35 -10.30
CA ASN A 134 -33.90 -32.99 -10.01
C ASN A 134 -34.72 -32.69 -11.28
N LEU A 135 -34.15 -32.01 -12.28
CA LEU A 135 -34.81 -31.75 -13.55
C LEU A 135 -35.04 -33.04 -14.33
N ASP A 136 -34.05 -33.92 -14.40
CA ASP A 136 -34.15 -35.20 -15.11
C ASP A 136 -35.23 -36.10 -14.49
N SER A 137 -35.27 -36.21 -13.15
CA SER A 137 -36.33 -36.96 -12.47
C SER A 137 -37.72 -36.35 -12.70
N LEU A 138 -37.87 -35.03 -12.59
CA LEU A 138 -39.14 -34.34 -12.85
C LEU A 138 -39.62 -34.53 -14.29
N MET A 139 -38.73 -34.45 -15.28
CA MET A 139 -39.04 -34.71 -16.68
C MET A 139 -39.53 -36.14 -16.90
N GLN A 140 -38.84 -37.13 -16.33
CA GLN A 140 -39.26 -38.53 -16.42
C GLN A 140 -40.64 -38.77 -15.80
N THR A 141 -40.91 -38.19 -14.62
CA THR A 141 -42.23 -38.29 -13.97
C THR A 141 -43.31 -37.64 -14.83
N LYS A 142 -43.06 -36.44 -15.37
CA LYS A 142 -44.00 -35.74 -16.26
C LYS A 142 -44.29 -36.54 -17.54
N LEU A 143 -43.28 -37.17 -18.13
CA LEU A 143 -43.44 -38.01 -19.33
C LEU A 143 -44.24 -39.26 -19.05
N ARG A 144 -43.89 -40.01 -17.99
CA ARG A 144 -44.62 -41.21 -17.59
C ARG A 144 -46.08 -40.91 -17.27
N ALA A 145 -46.35 -39.85 -16.51
CA ALA A 145 -47.72 -39.44 -16.20
C ALA A 145 -48.54 -39.12 -17.46
N ARG A 146 -47.90 -38.58 -18.52
CA ARG A 146 -48.55 -38.31 -19.80
C ARG A 146 -48.79 -39.58 -20.61
N GLU A 147 -47.82 -40.48 -20.64
CA GLU A 147 -47.93 -41.79 -21.30
C GLU A 147 -49.04 -42.64 -20.64
N ASP A 148 -49.07 -42.70 -19.30
CA ASP A 148 -50.10 -43.39 -18.52
C ASP A 148 -51.51 -42.83 -18.80
N LYS A 149 -51.61 -41.51 -18.95
CA LYS A 149 -52.89 -40.86 -19.32
C LYS A 149 -53.37 -41.34 -20.68
N TYR A 150 -52.51 -41.34 -21.70
CA TYR A 150 -52.89 -41.83 -23.02
C TYR A 150 -53.18 -43.33 -23.05
N ALA A 151 -52.46 -44.13 -22.25
CA ALA A 151 -52.73 -45.56 -22.11
C ALA A 151 -54.13 -45.82 -21.52
N LYS A 152 -54.54 -45.06 -20.49
CA LYS A 152 -55.88 -45.15 -19.90
C LYS A 152 -56.98 -44.70 -20.85
N GLU A 153 -56.76 -43.58 -21.57
CA GLU A 153 -57.70 -43.10 -22.59
C GLU A 153 -57.90 -44.13 -23.70
N TYR A 154 -56.82 -44.82 -24.11
CA TYR A 154 -56.90 -45.88 -25.10
C TYR A 154 -57.62 -47.12 -24.58
N ALA A 155 -57.31 -47.58 -23.37
CA ALA A 155 -57.97 -48.75 -22.78
C ALA A 155 -59.49 -48.55 -22.72
N ALA A 156 -59.95 -47.39 -22.23
CA ALA A 156 -61.37 -47.05 -22.19
C ALA A 156 -62.01 -47.01 -23.58
N ARG A 157 -61.28 -46.53 -24.59
CA ARG A 157 -61.74 -46.52 -25.98
C ARG A 157 -61.82 -47.94 -26.56
N ALA A 158 -60.82 -48.77 -26.32
CA ALA A 158 -60.76 -50.16 -26.78
C ALA A 158 -61.90 -51.00 -26.16
N ASP A 159 -62.22 -50.78 -24.88
CA ASP A 159 -63.35 -51.45 -24.21
C ASP A 159 -64.68 -51.10 -24.88
N LEU A 160 -64.91 -49.82 -25.21
CA LEU A 160 -66.10 -49.37 -25.92
C LEU A 160 -66.15 -49.90 -27.36
N GLU A 161 -65.01 -49.90 -28.04
CA GLU A 161 -64.85 -50.44 -29.39
C GLU A 161 -65.19 -51.95 -29.42
N HIS A 162 -64.76 -52.71 -28.41
CA HIS A 162 -65.09 -54.12 -28.27
C HIS A 162 -66.59 -54.36 -28.03
N GLN A 163 -67.21 -53.60 -27.11
CA GLN A 163 -68.66 -53.69 -26.87
C GLN A 163 -69.47 -53.40 -28.14
N LEU A 164 -69.08 -52.38 -28.92
CA LEU A 164 -69.73 -52.05 -30.18
C LEU A 164 -69.59 -53.16 -31.23
N GLU A 165 -68.43 -53.82 -31.31
CA GLU A 165 -68.24 -54.98 -32.18
C GLU A 165 -69.15 -56.14 -31.79
N GLU A 166 -69.26 -56.45 -30.49
CA GLU A 166 -70.12 -57.52 -29.97
C GLU A 166 -71.60 -57.23 -30.25
N ASP A 167 -72.06 -56.01 -29.97
CA ASP A 167 -73.44 -55.58 -30.20
C ASP A 167 -73.82 -55.64 -31.68
N TYR A 168 -72.92 -55.18 -32.56
CA TYR A 168 -73.16 -55.20 -34.00
C TYR A 168 -73.15 -56.63 -34.56
N LEU A 169 -72.25 -57.48 -34.06
CA LEU A 169 -72.19 -58.90 -34.43
C LEU A 169 -73.45 -59.66 -33.98
N ALA A 170 -73.98 -59.36 -32.80
CA ALA A 170 -75.26 -59.91 -32.34
C ALA A 170 -76.42 -59.52 -33.29
N GLN A 171 -76.52 -58.24 -33.66
CA GLN A 171 -77.53 -57.75 -34.60
C GLN A 171 -77.41 -58.41 -35.99
N LEU A 172 -76.19 -58.60 -36.48
CA LEU A 172 -75.95 -59.26 -37.77
C LEU A 172 -76.35 -60.75 -37.71
N ARG A 173 -76.02 -61.46 -36.63
CA ARG A 173 -76.42 -62.86 -36.44
C ARG A 173 -77.93 -63.01 -36.44
N ASP A 174 -78.63 -62.15 -35.72
CA ASP A 174 -80.10 -62.17 -35.65
C ASP A 174 -80.73 -61.91 -37.04
N PHE A 175 -80.16 -60.99 -37.82
CA PHE A 175 -80.67 -60.66 -39.16
C PHE A 175 -80.44 -61.77 -40.22
N TRP A 176 -79.35 -62.54 -40.09
CA TRP A 176 -78.96 -63.56 -41.07
C TRP A 176 -79.29 -65.01 -40.64
N ALA A 177 -79.87 -65.23 -39.45
CA ALA A 177 -80.13 -66.54 -38.85
C ALA A 177 -80.87 -67.55 -39.76
N ASP A 178 -81.82 -67.08 -40.58
CA ASP A 178 -82.67 -67.93 -41.41
C ASP A 178 -82.21 -68.06 -42.88
N LYS A 179 -81.02 -67.55 -43.23
CA LYS A 179 -80.56 -67.50 -44.64
C LYS A 179 -79.50 -68.54 -44.94
N VAL A 180 -79.63 -69.18 -46.11
CA VAL A 180 -78.59 -70.03 -46.71
C VAL A 180 -77.40 -69.09 -46.99
N ASP A 181 -76.25 -69.34 -46.36
CA ASP A 181 -75.03 -68.51 -46.33
C ASP A 181 -74.97 -67.39 -45.26
N GLY A 182 -75.79 -67.47 -44.21
CA GLY A 182 -75.84 -66.45 -43.15
C GLY A 182 -74.50 -66.14 -42.47
N GLU A 183 -73.67 -67.14 -42.16
CA GLU A 183 -72.36 -66.91 -41.51
C GLU A 183 -71.35 -66.17 -42.41
N GLU A 184 -71.29 -66.52 -43.69
CA GLU A 184 -70.40 -65.84 -44.65
C GLU A 184 -70.81 -64.37 -44.82
N GLN A 185 -72.12 -64.09 -44.83
CA GLN A 185 -72.65 -62.73 -44.91
C GLN A 185 -72.39 -61.92 -43.63
N VAL A 186 -72.41 -62.56 -42.45
CA VAL A 186 -72.03 -61.92 -41.18
C VAL A 186 -70.55 -61.52 -41.20
N GLU A 187 -69.64 -62.43 -41.56
CA GLU A 187 -68.20 -62.10 -41.64
C GLU A 187 -67.90 -61.05 -42.71
N ALA A 188 -68.53 -61.14 -43.89
CA ALA A 188 -68.41 -60.12 -44.93
C ALA A 188 -68.90 -58.73 -44.46
N SER A 189 -69.95 -58.70 -43.63
CA SER A 189 -70.50 -57.46 -43.06
C SER A 189 -69.68 -56.91 -41.87
N MET A 190 -68.94 -57.77 -41.16
CA MET A 190 -68.03 -57.38 -40.07
C MET A 190 -66.71 -56.81 -40.59
N LEU A 191 -66.23 -57.28 -41.74
CA LEU A 191 -64.92 -56.92 -42.30
C LEU A 191 -64.72 -55.39 -42.46
N PRO A 192 -65.69 -54.61 -43.00
CA PRO A 192 -65.55 -53.15 -43.11
C PRO A 192 -65.47 -52.43 -41.76
N LEU A 193 -66.17 -52.94 -40.73
CA LEU A 193 -66.13 -52.37 -39.38
C LEU A 193 -64.74 -52.56 -38.77
N ARG A 194 -64.22 -53.80 -38.79
CA ARG A 194 -62.88 -54.13 -38.28
C ARG A 194 -61.80 -53.30 -39.00
N GLN A 195 -61.87 -53.18 -40.33
CA GLN A 195 -60.93 -52.36 -41.10
C GLN A 195 -60.98 -50.87 -40.72
N ARG A 196 -62.18 -50.34 -40.43
CA ARG A 196 -62.34 -48.95 -39.99
C ARG A 196 -61.74 -48.74 -38.59
N MET A 197 -61.91 -49.70 -37.69
CA MET A 197 -61.35 -49.66 -36.34
C MET A 197 -59.82 -49.75 -36.37
N ASP A 198 -59.26 -50.65 -37.17
CA ASP A 198 -57.80 -50.73 -37.42
C ASP A 198 -57.22 -49.41 -37.95
N LEU A 199 -57.90 -48.79 -38.92
CA LEU A 199 -57.48 -47.50 -39.46
C LEU A 199 -57.53 -46.42 -38.38
N ALA A 200 -58.60 -46.39 -37.58
CA ALA A 200 -58.77 -45.43 -36.50
C ALA A 200 -57.70 -45.62 -35.41
N TYR A 201 -57.32 -46.86 -35.10
CA TYR A 201 -56.21 -47.16 -34.17
C TYR A 201 -54.88 -46.64 -34.70
N ARG A 202 -54.53 -46.91 -35.96
CA ARG A 202 -53.29 -46.40 -36.56
C ARG A 202 -53.22 -44.88 -36.56
N MET A 203 -54.35 -44.22 -36.85
CA MET A 203 -54.44 -42.76 -36.80
C MET A 203 -54.27 -42.22 -35.38
N TRP A 204 -54.89 -42.87 -34.38
CA TRP A 204 -54.70 -42.52 -32.97
C TRP A 204 -53.26 -42.73 -32.51
N GLN A 205 -52.62 -43.83 -32.89
CA GLN A 205 -51.23 -44.12 -32.53
C GLN A 205 -50.28 -43.05 -33.06
N ARG A 206 -50.42 -42.66 -34.34
CA ARG A 206 -49.63 -41.56 -34.94
C ARG A 206 -49.86 -40.25 -34.20
N TRP A 207 -51.12 -39.89 -33.97
CA TRP A 207 -51.45 -38.68 -33.22
C TRP A 207 -50.85 -38.69 -31.81
N ARG A 208 -50.95 -39.81 -31.08
CA ARG A 208 -50.36 -39.96 -29.74
C ARG A 208 -48.85 -39.77 -29.79
N ASP A 209 -48.18 -40.41 -30.74
CA ASP A 209 -46.72 -40.32 -30.90
C ASP A 209 -46.28 -38.89 -31.21
N ASP A 210 -47.00 -38.20 -32.11
CA ASP A 210 -46.78 -36.78 -32.41
C ASP A 210 -46.99 -35.88 -31.18
N GLN A 211 -48.06 -36.12 -30.41
CA GLN A 211 -48.33 -35.36 -29.18
C GLN A 211 -47.28 -35.62 -28.10
N LEU A 212 -46.81 -36.87 -27.94
CA LEU A 212 -45.73 -37.20 -27.01
C LEU A 212 -44.41 -36.57 -27.45
N HIS A 213 -44.13 -36.57 -28.75
CA HIS A 213 -42.94 -35.91 -29.30
C HIS A 213 -42.96 -34.41 -29.02
N HIS A 214 -44.05 -33.70 -29.35
CA HIS A 214 -44.19 -32.29 -29.04
C HIS A 214 -44.08 -31.98 -27.54
N TYR A 215 -44.61 -32.86 -26.69
CA TYR A 215 -44.49 -32.69 -25.24
C TYR A 215 -43.05 -32.90 -24.75
N ARG A 216 -42.32 -33.89 -25.29
CA ARG A 216 -40.89 -34.10 -25.01
C ARG A 216 -40.07 -32.88 -25.41
N THR A 217 -40.26 -32.35 -26.62
CA THR A 217 -39.56 -31.14 -27.07
C THR A 217 -39.80 -29.95 -26.13
N LYS A 218 -41.03 -29.74 -25.67
CA LYS A 218 -41.33 -28.67 -24.70
C LYS A 218 -40.58 -28.84 -23.37
N LEU A 219 -40.45 -30.08 -22.88
CA LEU A 219 -39.68 -30.35 -21.66
C LEU A 219 -38.18 -30.17 -21.88
N GLU A 220 -37.67 -30.50 -23.07
CA GLU A 220 -36.29 -30.23 -23.46
C GLU A 220 -36.01 -28.73 -23.57
N ASP A 221 -36.95 -27.94 -24.09
CA ASP A 221 -36.85 -26.48 -24.11
C ASP A 221 -36.81 -25.91 -22.67
N GLU A 222 -37.68 -26.40 -21.78
CA GLU A 222 -37.64 -26.03 -20.34
C GLU A 222 -36.26 -26.34 -19.71
N ARG A 223 -35.69 -27.51 -20.04
CA ARG A 223 -34.35 -27.91 -19.59
C ARG A 223 -33.28 -26.97 -20.16
N ALA A 224 -33.34 -26.65 -21.45
CA ALA A 224 -32.38 -25.76 -22.10
C ALA A 224 -32.38 -24.38 -21.43
N VAL A 225 -33.55 -23.81 -21.16
CA VAL A 225 -33.66 -22.53 -20.44
C VAL A 225 -33.00 -22.61 -19.05
N LYS A 226 -33.18 -23.72 -18.32
CA LYS A 226 -32.53 -23.90 -17.01
C LYS A 226 -31.01 -24.01 -17.12
N GLU A 227 -30.49 -24.73 -18.10
CA GLU A 227 -29.05 -24.83 -18.35
C GLU A 227 -28.43 -23.48 -18.71
N GLU A 228 -29.11 -22.66 -19.52
CA GLU A 228 -28.66 -21.29 -19.84
C GLU A 228 -28.58 -20.39 -18.59
N LEU A 229 -29.53 -20.55 -17.65
CA LEU A 229 -29.49 -19.85 -16.37
C LEU A 229 -28.31 -20.32 -15.50
N MET A 230 -28.04 -21.63 -15.47
CA MET A 230 -26.87 -22.20 -14.77
C MET A 230 -25.55 -21.69 -15.38
N TYR A 231 -25.46 -21.65 -16.71
CA TYR A 231 -24.31 -21.09 -17.43
C TYR A 231 -24.12 -19.61 -17.09
N SER A 232 -25.19 -18.82 -17.13
CA SER A 232 -25.15 -17.40 -16.77
C SER A 232 -24.74 -17.18 -15.32
N ALA A 233 -25.14 -18.07 -14.40
CA ALA A 233 -24.71 -18.04 -13.01
C ALA A 233 -23.20 -18.32 -12.86
N ARG A 234 -22.65 -19.29 -13.61
CA ARG A 234 -21.19 -19.54 -13.65
C ARG A 234 -20.43 -18.31 -14.12
N LYS A 235 -20.89 -17.70 -15.23
CA LYS A 235 -20.26 -16.49 -15.77
C LYS A 235 -20.27 -15.31 -14.80
N ARG A 236 -21.38 -15.11 -14.07
CA ARG A 236 -21.43 -14.09 -13.01
C ARG A 236 -20.48 -14.39 -11.86
N ASN A 237 -20.34 -15.66 -11.46
CA ASN A 237 -19.39 -16.05 -10.42
C ASN A 237 -17.94 -15.83 -10.86
N ASP A 238 -17.60 -16.21 -12.10
CA ASP A 238 -16.27 -15.96 -12.67
C ASP A 238 -15.96 -14.45 -12.78
N ALA A 239 -16.93 -13.65 -13.24
CA ALA A 239 -16.77 -12.19 -13.33
C ALA A 239 -16.55 -11.57 -11.94
N ALA A 240 -17.34 -11.97 -10.94
CA ALA A 240 -17.16 -11.49 -9.57
C ALA A 240 -15.79 -11.85 -8.98
N TYR A 241 -15.23 -13.00 -9.35
CA TYR A 241 -13.86 -13.37 -8.97
C TYR A 241 -12.82 -12.46 -9.64
N VAL A 242 -12.95 -12.24 -10.95
CA VAL A 242 -12.05 -11.33 -11.70
C VAL A 242 -12.10 -9.93 -11.11
N ASP A 243 -13.28 -9.41 -10.77
CA ASP A 243 -13.41 -8.10 -10.14
C ASP A 243 -12.64 -8.04 -8.82
N LYS A 244 -12.81 -9.03 -7.93
CA LYS A 244 -12.07 -9.12 -6.67
C LYS A 244 -10.55 -9.22 -6.88
N GLU A 245 -10.11 -9.98 -7.87
CA GLU A 245 -8.69 -10.13 -8.22
C GLU A 245 -8.10 -8.80 -8.73
N THR A 246 -8.84 -8.07 -9.57
CA THR A 246 -8.41 -6.74 -10.04
C THR A 246 -8.35 -5.71 -8.92
N ASP A 247 -9.27 -5.77 -7.96
CA ASP A 247 -9.24 -4.89 -6.79
C ASP A 247 -8.10 -5.24 -5.83
N LEU A 248 -7.80 -6.53 -5.63
CA LEU A 248 -6.66 -6.97 -4.84
C LEU A 248 -5.34 -6.48 -5.45
N THR A 249 -5.15 -6.70 -6.75
CA THR A 249 -3.93 -6.24 -7.46
C THR A 249 -3.76 -4.72 -7.41
N ARG A 250 -4.84 -3.94 -7.55
CA ARG A 250 -4.81 -2.49 -7.36
C ARG A 250 -4.38 -2.10 -5.94
N ARG A 251 -4.91 -2.77 -4.92
CA ARG A 251 -4.54 -2.53 -3.52
C ARG A 251 -3.08 -2.86 -3.25
N MET A 252 -2.57 -3.98 -3.78
CA MET A 252 -1.17 -4.37 -3.65
C MET A 252 -0.23 -3.29 -4.21
N VAL A 253 -0.53 -2.77 -5.40
CA VAL A 253 0.25 -1.69 -6.02
C VAL A 253 0.18 -0.40 -5.21
N ALA A 254 -1.01 -0.04 -4.71
CA ALA A 254 -1.18 1.15 -3.88
C ALA A 254 -0.44 1.04 -2.55
N GLU A 255 -0.45 -0.12 -1.90
CA GLU A 255 0.28 -0.38 -0.66
C GLU A 255 1.79 -0.29 -0.88
N LYS A 256 2.32 -0.87 -1.96
CA LYS A 256 3.75 -0.73 -2.31
C LYS A 256 4.16 0.73 -2.49
N LYS A 257 3.36 1.53 -3.20
CA LYS A 257 3.60 2.97 -3.35
C LYS A 257 3.53 3.70 -2.01
N TRP A 258 2.54 3.38 -1.19
CA TRP A 258 2.40 4.00 0.12
C TRP A 258 3.60 3.70 1.03
N ILE A 259 4.08 2.46 1.06
CA ILE A 259 5.29 2.09 1.80
C ILE A 259 6.50 2.90 1.31
N GLN A 260 6.68 3.02 -0.01
CA GLN A 260 7.77 3.83 -0.59
C GLN A 260 7.70 5.31 -0.17
N GLU A 261 6.51 5.92 -0.19
CA GLU A 261 6.36 7.31 0.27
C GLU A 261 6.66 7.46 1.77
N VAL A 262 6.25 6.49 2.59
CA VAL A 262 6.55 6.48 4.03
C VAL A 262 8.05 6.37 4.28
N ILE A 263 8.77 5.56 3.50
CA ILE A 263 10.23 5.42 3.57
C ILE A 263 10.89 6.77 3.26
N LEU A 264 10.54 7.39 2.13
CA LEU A 264 11.10 8.68 1.72
C LEU A 264 10.83 9.79 2.73
N GLU A 265 9.64 9.81 3.34
CA GLU A 265 9.32 10.82 4.35
C GLU A 265 10.13 10.63 5.63
N ARG A 266 10.34 9.38 6.07
CA ARG A 266 11.20 9.10 7.23
C ARG A 266 12.64 9.50 6.99
N GLU A 267 13.18 9.24 5.80
CA GLU A 267 14.52 9.68 5.40
C GLU A 267 14.64 11.20 5.43
N ARG A 268 13.66 11.93 4.87
CA ARG A 268 13.63 13.40 4.92
C ARG A 268 13.58 13.93 6.34
N LEU A 269 12.75 13.34 7.20
CA LEU A 269 12.64 13.73 8.60
C LEU A 269 13.96 13.50 9.35
N LEU A 270 14.64 12.38 9.08
CA LEU A 270 15.93 12.07 9.70
C LEU A 270 17.00 13.08 9.28
N VAL A 271 17.10 13.40 7.98
CA VAL A 271 18.02 14.43 7.46
C VAL A 271 17.70 15.80 8.07
N GLY A 272 16.41 16.16 8.16
CA GLY A 272 16.00 17.44 8.77
C GLY A 272 16.25 17.50 10.28
N MET A 273 16.33 16.37 10.97
CA MET A 273 16.75 16.31 12.38
C MET A 273 18.27 16.45 12.51
N GLU A 274 19.03 15.76 11.66
CA GLU A 274 20.50 15.85 11.59
C GLU A 274 20.98 17.29 11.33
N LEU A 275 20.33 17.97 10.38
CA LEU A 275 20.63 19.38 10.08
C LEU A 275 20.34 20.29 11.27
N ARG A 276 19.21 20.10 11.98
CA ARG A 276 18.90 20.93 13.16
C ARG A 276 19.88 20.71 14.31
N GLU A 277 20.28 19.46 14.58
CA GLU A 277 21.25 19.16 15.63
C GLU A 277 22.67 19.64 15.29
N THR A 278 23.00 19.73 13.99
CA THR A 278 24.27 20.34 13.56
C THR A 278 24.22 21.87 13.59
N GLU A 279 23.12 22.50 13.15
CA GLU A 279 22.96 23.97 13.02
C GLU A 279 22.59 24.70 14.34
N ASP A 280 21.63 24.21 15.14
CA ASP A 280 21.15 24.90 16.36
C ASP A 280 22.26 25.12 17.41
N ASP A 281 23.31 24.29 17.36
CA ASP A 281 24.46 24.37 18.27
C ASP A 281 25.64 25.18 17.68
N THR A 282 25.64 25.45 16.38
CA THR A 282 26.65 26.38 15.80
C THR A 282 26.38 27.82 16.22
N ASP A 283 25.13 28.21 16.43
CA ASP A 283 24.77 29.52 16.97
C ASP A 283 25.26 29.72 18.42
N SER A 284 25.38 28.64 19.20
CA SER A 284 25.96 28.66 20.55
C SER A 284 27.46 28.99 20.54
N LEU A 285 28.18 28.57 19.48
CA LEU A 285 29.61 28.79 19.27
C LEU A 285 29.95 30.27 19.03
N PHE A 286 29.05 31.03 18.39
CA PHE A 286 29.21 32.46 18.12
C PHE A 286 28.47 33.36 19.11
N ALA A 287 27.48 32.85 19.86
CA ALA A 287 26.76 33.64 20.86
C ALA A 287 27.67 34.09 22.02
N ALA A 288 28.69 33.31 22.37
CA ALA A 288 29.65 33.66 23.43
C ALA A 288 30.49 34.91 23.10
N GLU A 289 30.74 35.21 21.81
CA GLU A 289 31.51 36.41 21.40
C GLU A 289 30.75 37.73 21.65
N THR A 290 29.42 37.68 21.78
CA THR A 290 28.60 38.91 21.91
C THR A 290 28.38 39.38 23.34
N ASN A 291 28.62 38.53 24.34
CA ASN A 291 28.45 38.88 25.76
C ASN A 291 29.73 39.43 26.41
N GLU A 292 30.91 39.19 25.87
CA GLU A 292 32.17 39.73 26.42
C GLU A 292 32.50 41.15 25.94
N ILE A 293 31.81 41.66 24.91
CA ILE A 293 31.99 43.04 24.40
C ILE A 293 31.04 44.04 25.12
N ARG A 294 30.22 43.57 26.07
CA ARG A 294 29.16 44.37 26.71
C ARG A 294 29.31 44.60 28.23
N GLU A 295 30.45 44.28 28.82
CA GLU A 295 30.83 44.72 30.17
C GLU A 295 31.99 45.73 30.11
#